data_AF-A0A536GHT3-F1
#
_entry.id   AF-A0A536GHT3-F1
#
_cell.length_a   1.000
_cell.length_b   1.000
_cell.length_c   1.000
_cell.angle_alpha   90.00
_cell.angle_beta   90.00
_cell.angle_gamma   90.00
#
_symmetry.space_group_name_H-M   'P 1'
#
loop_
_entity.id
_entity.type
_entity.pdbx_description
1 polymer ?
#
loop_
_entity_poly.entity_id
_entity_poly.type
_entity_poly.pdbx_seq_one_letter_code
_entity_poly.pdbx_strand_id
1 'polypeptide(L)'
;MPARSRPRDPSRRRRRRHQRWASRLAPNRLPSDLPEDRPIASPVTTWAESARPPAPDVFERLGRTVLRLFTSVDFAVVQIIVLSLLAVVGMTIRQLPSFAFRSVGDYESAMAGMHARYDPVFGRGLVDAMERLQVFHIFSSTWFTIGLVVLVVSIVVCTLERTPKLWRQSAEIRVAQPDAFYDPTLPDRAAMTGVAAADVRAALRGARFRVREAEVDGVHYLYGDRHRWTKLATLLTHLGLILFLVAAVVTWRFGDEQGLVIAEGDSLTVQPIGTPDLLVVKNYDFEAPGFVQTGQATDFTTDLAVFQNGQQIARKTIRVNDPLAVAGYTFHQNGFGPAPELLISDANGKPLWDGPVPLTDTASGFPYGTLSVPGRDVGLEMLLQRATNGTGVLLVVPYVVTGQESDGTPKVDYLSPIAVAAGEAQVPQGLDFSVGVRRFTDYTLIIAKKDPGQGIVWSAFAFLIAGIAISFYLPRRRIWARLNAEGALAIVARSDRYVDVEREFGRLLDDLVARRRVATAPAPAPPAVG
;
A
#
# COMPACT_ATOMS: atom_id res chain seq x y z
N MET A 1 -27.79 51.30 21.30
CA MET A 1 -26.47 50.99 20.69
C MET A 1 -26.31 49.47 20.60
N PRO A 2 -25.75 48.93 19.51
CA PRO A 2 -26.58 48.15 18.57
C PRO A 2 -26.44 46.62 18.61
N ALA A 3 -27.46 45.99 18.04
CA ALA A 3 -27.66 44.56 17.85
C ALA A 3 -26.67 43.94 16.85
N ARG A 4 -26.13 42.76 17.19
CA ARG A 4 -25.26 41.95 16.33
C ARG A 4 -26.09 41.19 15.29
N SER A 5 -25.82 41.46 14.01
CA SER A 5 -26.38 40.77 12.86
C SER A 5 -25.74 39.39 12.66
N ARG A 6 -26.57 38.36 12.40
CA ARG A 6 -26.12 37.02 11.99
C ARG A 6 -25.63 37.03 10.53
N PRO A 7 -24.64 36.20 10.15
CA PRO A 7 -24.16 36.13 8.77
C PRO A 7 -25.21 35.48 7.85
N ARG A 8 -25.36 36.04 6.64
CA ARG A 8 -26.29 35.55 5.61
C ARG A 8 -25.71 34.32 4.89
N ASP A 9 -26.49 33.25 4.87
CA ASP A 9 -26.22 32.00 4.13
C ASP A 9 -26.33 32.20 2.60
N PRO A 10 -25.25 31.96 1.82
CA PRO A 10 -25.23 32.14 0.36
C PRO A 10 -26.02 31.08 -0.43
N SER A 11 -26.48 30.00 0.21
CA SER A 11 -27.19 28.90 -0.46
C SER A 11 -28.60 29.27 -0.95
N ARG A 12 -29.27 30.24 -0.30
CA ARG A 12 -30.65 30.66 -0.62
C ARG A 12 -30.77 31.50 -1.90
N ARG A 13 -29.71 32.16 -2.36
CA ARG A 13 -29.73 32.98 -3.60
C ARG A 13 -29.74 32.15 -4.88
N ARG A 14 -29.23 30.90 -4.84
CA ARG A 14 -29.16 30.01 -6.00
C ARG A 14 -30.51 29.34 -6.34
N ARG A 15 -31.33 29.02 -5.33
CA ARG A 15 -32.64 28.35 -5.54
C ARG A 15 -33.73 29.25 -6.13
N ARG A 16 -33.70 30.58 -5.91
CA ARG A 16 -34.73 31.51 -6.44
C ARG A 16 -34.54 31.91 -7.92
N ARG A 17 -33.41 31.60 -8.56
CA ARG A 17 -33.15 31.94 -9.98
C ARG A 17 -33.60 30.87 -10.97
N HIS A 18 -33.74 29.61 -10.56
CA HIS A 18 -34.18 28.52 -11.45
C HIS A 18 -35.68 28.53 -11.77
N GLN A 19 -36.51 29.19 -10.93
CA GLN A 19 -37.98 29.24 -11.14
C GLN A 19 -38.44 30.36 -12.10
N ARG A 20 -37.56 31.26 -12.54
CA ARG A 20 -37.93 32.38 -13.45
C ARG A 20 -37.65 32.12 -14.94
N TRP A 21 -37.10 30.97 -15.30
CA TRP A 21 -36.78 30.61 -16.70
C TRP A 21 -37.84 29.75 -17.40
N ALA A 22 -38.84 29.21 -16.67
CA ALA A 22 -39.82 28.27 -17.21
C ALA A 22 -41.08 28.92 -17.83
N SER A 23 -41.17 30.25 -17.95
CA SER A 23 -42.40 30.95 -18.37
C SER A 23 -42.26 31.84 -19.62
N ARG A 24 -41.26 31.62 -20.47
CA ARG A 24 -41.07 32.40 -21.73
C ARG A 24 -40.81 31.54 -22.97
N LEU A 25 -41.62 30.49 -23.16
CA LEU A 25 -41.71 29.78 -24.44
C LEU A 25 -43.20 29.66 -24.81
N ALA A 26 -43.72 30.69 -25.47
CA ALA A 26 -44.93 30.60 -26.26
C ALA A 26 -44.53 30.29 -27.72
N PRO A 27 -45.27 29.44 -28.47
CA PRO A 27 -44.89 29.05 -29.81
C PRO A 27 -45.33 30.11 -30.83
N ASN A 28 -44.37 30.69 -31.55
CA ASN A 28 -44.67 31.54 -32.71
C ASN A 28 -45.10 30.64 -33.89
N ARG A 29 -46.31 30.90 -34.40
CA ARG A 29 -46.84 30.33 -35.65
C ARG A 29 -46.05 30.88 -36.84
N LEU A 30 -45.63 29.99 -37.74
CA LEU A 30 -45.08 30.36 -39.05
C LEU A 30 -46.22 30.71 -40.02
N PRO A 31 -46.04 31.65 -40.96
CA PRO A 31 -47.03 31.92 -42.00
C PRO A 31 -47.05 30.78 -43.02
N SER A 32 -48.24 30.25 -43.29
CA SER A 32 -48.55 29.53 -44.52
C SER A 32 -48.56 30.52 -45.68
N ASP A 33 -47.74 30.29 -46.72
CA ASP A 33 -48.00 30.63 -48.13
C ASP A 33 -46.67 30.69 -48.90
N LEU A 34 -46.29 29.57 -49.55
CA LEU A 34 -45.38 29.56 -50.71
C LEU A 34 -45.82 28.44 -51.68
N PRO A 35 -45.69 28.64 -53.01
CA PRO A 35 -46.35 27.80 -54.02
C PRO A 35 -45.61 26.49 -54.31
N GLU A 36 -46.38 25.47 -54.69
CA GLU A 36 -45.91 24.18 -55.23
C GLU A 36 -45.19 24.31 -56.58
N ASP A 37 -44.41 23.28 -56.90
CA ASP A 37 -43.82 22.90 -58.19
C ASP A 37 -42.53 23.57 -58.70
N ARG A 38 -41.39 22.97 -58.31
CA ARG A 38 -40.33 22.48 -59.26
C ARG A 38 -39.51 21.34 -58.62
N PRO A 39 -39.39 20.16 -59.24
CA PRO A 39 -38.47 19.14 -58.76
C PRO A 39 -37.02 19.52 -59.12
N ILE A 40 -36.23 19.87 -58.11
CA ILE A 40 -34.77 19.95 -58.24
C ILE A 40 -34.25 18.50 -58.23
N ALA A 41 -33.83 18.01 -59.40
CA ALA A 41 -33.14 16.74 -59.51
C ALA A 41 -31.76 16.84 -58.83
N SER A 42 -31.68 16.40 -57.58
CA SER A 42 -30.40 16.10 -56.93
C SER A 42 -29.93 14.73 -57.42
N PRO A 43 -28.67 14.57 -57.88
CA PRO A 43 -28.15 13.27 -58.23
C PRO A 43 -28.05 12.44 -56.95
N VAL A 44 -28.92 11.44 -56.82
CA VAL A 44 -28.81 10.39 -55.81
C VAL A 44 -27.56 9.58 -56.17
N THR A 45 -26.44 9.91 -55.54
CA THR A 45 -25.34 8.97 -55.41
C THR A 45 -25.89 7.79 -54.61
N THR A 46 -26.08 6.66 -55.29
CA THR A 46 -26.33 5.37 -54.65
C THR A 46 -25.12 5.05 -53.79
N TRP A 47 -25.22 5.35 -52.49
CA TRP A 47 -24.33 4.76 -51.50
C TRP A 47 -24.53 3.25 -51.61
N ALA A 48 -23.51 2.56 -52.13
CA ALA A 48 -23.43 1.12 -52.01
C ALA A 48 -23.69 0.80 -50.53
N GLU A 49 -24.75 0.05 -50.27
CA GLU A 49 -25.17 -0.35 -48.95
C GLU A 49 -24.02 -1.17 -48.35
N SER A 50 -23.15 -0.49 -47.60
CA SER A 50 -22.04 -1.12 -46.90
C SER A 50 -22.65 -2.19 -46.01
N ALA A 51 -22.42 -3.46 -46.34
CA ALA A 51 -22.95 -4.60 -45.62
C ALA A 51 -22.82 -4.36 -44.13
N ARG A 52 -23.96 -4.32 -43.42
CA ARG A 52 -23.96 -4.20 -41.96
C ARG A 52 -23.07 -5.34 -41.43
N PRO A 53 -22.09 -5.05 -40.56
CA PRO A 53 -21.26 -6.11 -40.00
C PRO A 53 -22.17 -7.16 -39.35
N PRO A 54 -21.84 -8.46 -39.47
CA PRO A 54 -22.66 -9.53 -38.93
C PRO A 54 -22.95 -9.29 -37.46
N ALA A 55 -24.16 -9.65 -37.02
CA ALA A 55 -24.53 -9.52 -35.62
C ALA A 55 -23.50 -10.29 -34.78
N PRO A 56 -22.87 -9.64 -33.81
CA PRO A 56 -21.73 -10.22 -33.12
C PRO A 56 -22.17 -11.45 -32.33
N ASP A 57 -21.32 -12.48 -32.35
CA ASP A 57 -21.56 -13.76 -31.68
C ASP A 57 -21.66 -13.58 -30.14
N VAL A 58 -22.26 -14.55 -29.45
CA VAL A 58 -22.43 -14.58 -27.99
C VAL A 58 -21.09 -14.36 -27.28
N PHE A 59 -20.01 -14.99 -27.76
CA PHE A 59 -18.67 -14.81 -27.22
C PHE A 59 -18.12 -13.39 -27.43
N GLU A 60 -18.41 -12.75 -28.56
CA GLU A 60 -18.01 -11.36 -28.81
C GLU A 60 -18.84 -10.36 -28.00
N ARG A 61 -20.12 -10.67 -27.72
CA ARG A 61 -20.97 -9.87 -26.83
C ARG A 61 -20.51 -10.00 -25.39
N LEU A 62 -20.19 -11.22 -24.94
CA LEU A 62 -19.64 -11.48 -23.61
C LEU A 62 -18.28 -10.79 -23.44
N GLY A 63 -17.36 -10.97 -24.39
CA GLY A 63 -16.05 -10.32 -24.37
C GLY A 63 -16.12 -8.79 -24.33
N ARG A 64 -17.02 -8.17 -25.10
CA ARG A 64 -17.25 -6.72 -25.04
C ARG A 64 -17.89 -6.27 -23.73
N THR A 65 -18.73 -7.09 -23.12
CA THR A 65 -19.35 -6.79 -21.82
C THR A 65 -18.32 -6.87 -20.69
N VAL A 66 -17.48 -7.91 -20.71
CA VAL A 66 -16.35 -8.06 -19.78
C VAL A 66 -15.36 -6.91 -19.95
N LEU A 67 -14.99 -6.56 -21.18
CA LEU A 67 -14.11 -5.41 -21.44
C LEU A 67 -14.73 -4.11 -20.91
N ARG A 68 -16.03 -3.87 -21.15
CA ARG A 68 -16.75 -2.70 -20.63
C ARG A 68 -16.70 -2.60 -19.11
N LEU A 69 -16.77 -3.75 -18.44
CA LEU A 69 -16.67 -3.83 -16.98
C LEU A 69 -15.27 -3.41 -16.51
N PHE A 70 -14.21 -3.95 -17.11
CA PHE A 70 -12.81 -3.63 -16.77
C PHE A 70 -12.36 -2.22 -17.19
N THR A 71 -13.06 -1.59 -18.13
CA THR A 71 -12.88 -0.17 -18.49
C THR A 71 -13.65 0.79 -17.58
N SER A 72 -14.53 0.29 -16.71
CA SER A 72 -15.35 1.13 -15.84
C SER A 72 -14.59 1.57 -14.59
N VAL A 73 -14.44 2.89 -14.43
CA VAL A 73 -13.88 3.49 -13.20
C VAL A 73 -14.74 3.17 -11.99
N ASP A 74 -16.07 3.18 -12.14
CA ASP A 74 -16.99 2.91 -11.04
C ASP A 74 -16.83 1.47 -10.53
N PHE A 75 -16.62 0.52 -11.44
CA PHE A 75 -16.34 -0.87 -11.08
C PHE A 75 -15.05 -1.00 -10.28
N ALA A 76 -13.97 -0.34 -10.74
CA ALA A 76 -12.70 -0.33 -10.01
C ALA A 76 -12.84 0.32 -8.62
N VAL A 77 -13.59 1.42 -8.51
CA VAL A 77 -13.84 2.09 -7.21
C VAL A 77 -14.62 1.19 -6.25
N VAL A 78 -15.65 0.50 -6.73
CA VAL A 78 -16.41 -0.46 -5.91
C VAL A 78 -15.49 -1.58 -5.41
N GLN A 79 -14.63 -2.14 -6.27
CA GLN A 79 -13.67 -3.16 -5.84
C GLN A 79 -12.73 -2.64 -4.74
N ILE A 80 -12.18 -1.43 -4.89
CA ILE A 80 -11.31 -0.82 -3.87
C ILE A 80 -12.06 -0.71 -2.55
N ILE A 81 -13.30 -0.23 -2.57
CA ILE A 81 -14.13 -0.08 -1.36
C ILE A 81 -14.37 -1.45 -0.71
N VAL A 82 -14.80 -2.45 -1.48
CA VAL A 82 -15.09 -3.80 -0.98
C VAL A 82 -13.84 -4.44 -0.39
N LEU A 83 -12.72 -4.45 -1.12
CA LEU A 83 -11.46 -5.03 -0.64
C LEU A 83 -10.92 -4.30 0.58
N SER A 84 -11.08 -2.98 0.63
CA SER A 84 -10.66 -2.18 1.79
C SER A 84 -11.49 -2.50 3.03
N LEU A 85 -12.82 -2.68 2.90
CA LEU A 85 -13.67 -3.12 4.00
C LEU A 85 -13.29 -4.52 4.50
N LEU A 86 -13.02 -5.45 3.57
CA LEU A 86 -12.59 -6.82 3.91
C LEU A 86 -11.20 -6.82 4.57
N ALA A 87 -10.28 -5.96 4.12
CA ALA A 87 -8.99 -5.78 4.76
C ALA A 87 -9.12 -5.21 6.19
N VAL A 88 -10.04 -4.27 6.43
CA VAL A 88 -10.35 -3.78 7.79
C VAL A 88 -10.84 -4.93 8.67
N VAL A 89 -11.73 -5.79 8.18
CA VAL A 89 -12.15 -6.99 8.91
C VAL A 89 -10.96 -7.89 9.24
N GLY A 90 -10.10 -8.18 8.25
CA GLY A 90 -8.88 -8.97 8.44
C GLY A 90 -7.87 -8.38 9.42
N MET A 91 -7.81 -7.05 9.55
CA MET A 91 -6.99 -6.38 10.57
C MET A 91 -7.61 -6.43 11.97
N THR A 92 -8.94 -6.52 12.08
CA THR A 92 -9.63 -6.57 13.38
C THR A 92 -9.70 -7.96 13.99
N ILE A 93 -9.66 -9.01 13.16
CA ILE A 93 -9.75 -10.42 13.59
C ILE A 93 -8.35 -11.03 13.59
N ARG A 94 -8.01 -11.78 14.63
CA ARG A 94 -6.71 -12.47 14.71
C ARG A 94 -6.56 -13.40 13.52
N GLN A 95 -5.51 -13.16 12.73
CA GLN A 95 -5.18 -14.00 11.59
C GLN A 95 -4.35 -15.20 12.04
N LEU A 96 -4.53 -16.33 11.36
CA LEU A 96 -3.73 -17.53 11.54
C LEU A 96 -2.27 -17.23 11.12
N PRO A 97 -1.30 -17.68 11.91
CA PRO A 97 0.11 -17.54 11.54
C PRO A 97 0.44 -18.44 10.35
N SER A 98 1.47 -18.09 9.59
CA SER A 98 1.87 -18.84 8.39
C SER A 98 2.22 -20.31 8.65
N PHE A 99 2.75 -20.62 9.84
CA PHE A 99 3.07 -22.01 10.23
C PHE A 99 1.84 -22.90 10.35
N ALA A 100 0.65 -22.34 10.62
CA ALA A 100 -0.59 -23.11 10.75
C ALA A 100 -0.97 -23.86 9.47
N PHE A 101 -0.38 -23.49 8.31
CA PHE A 101 -0.65 -24.12 7.02
C PHE A 101 0.40 -25.13 6.60
N ARG A 102 1.34 -25.51 7.49
CA ARG A 102 2.41 -26.47 7.19
C ARG A 102 1.96 -27.93 7.28
N SER A 103 1.04 -28.23 8.21
CA SER A 103 0.47 -29.55 8.42
C SER A 103 -0.97 -29.47 8.92
N VAL A 104 -1.68 -30.60 8.89
CA VAL A 104 -3.06 -30.68 9.44
C VAL A 104 -3.07 -30.43 10.95
N GLY A 105 -2.11 -30.99 11.69
CA GLY A 105 -2.02 -30.80 13.13
C GLY A 105 -1.70 -29.35 13.55
N ASP A 106 -0.82 -28.67 12.80
CA ASP A 106 -0.53 -27.24 13.04
C ASP A 106 -1.77 -26.37 12.83
N TYR A 107 -2.57 -26.71 11.82
CA TYR A 107 -3.82 -26.02 11.52
C TYR A 107 -4.85 -26.22 12.64
N GLU A 108 -5.07 -27.47 13.06
CA GLU A 108 -6.01 -27.83 14.12
C GLU A 108 -5.64 -27.17 15.45
N SER A 109 -4.36 -27.20 15.82
CA SER A 109 -3.85 -26.54 17.04
C SER A 109 -4.08 -25.02 17.00
N ALA A 110 -3.74 -24.37 15.88
CA ALA A 110 -3.95 -22.94 15.73
C ALA A 110 -5.44 -22.57 15.73
N MET A 111 -6.30 -23.40 15.12
CA MET A 111 -7.76 -23.23 15.13
C MET A 111 -8.37 -23.46 16.50
N ALA A 112 -7.87 -24.42 17.29
CA ALA A 112 -8.28 -24.60 18.68
C ALA A 112 -8.07 -23.31 19.50
N GLY A 113 -6.96 -22.61 19.25
CA GLY A 113 -6.71 -21.28 19.82
C GLY A 113 -7.71 -20.22 19.37
N MET A 114 -8.19 -20.27 18.12
CA MET A 114 -9.24 -19.37 17.62
C MET A 114 -10.59 -19.69 18.27
N HIS A 115 -10.97 -20.96 18.36
CA HIS A 115 -12.18 -21.42 19.06
C HIS A 115 -12.18 -20.99 20.52
N ALA A 116 -11.09 -21.25 21.25
CA ALA A 116 -10.97 -20.83 22.66
C ALA A 116 -11.17 -19.32 22.85
N ARG A 117 -10.73 -18.51 21.88
CA ARG A 117 -10.86 -17.05 21.93
C ARG A 117 -12.25 -16.55 21.51
N TYR A 118 -12.82 -17.13 20.46
CA TYR A 118 -13.95 -16.56 19.74
C TYR A 118 -15.28 -17.29 20.00
N ASP A 119 -15.26 -18.58 20.37
CA ASP A 119 -16.47 -19.32 20.71
C ASP A 119 -17.27 -18.66 21.85
N PRO A 120 -16.65 -18.13 22.94
CA PRO A 120 -17.40 -17.47 24.01
C PRO A 120 -18.11 -16.17 23.56
N VAL A 121 -17.61 -15.53 22.50
CA VAL A 121 -18.11 -14.23 22.03
C VAL A 121 -19.11 -14.38 20.89
N PHE A 122 -18.84 -15.26 19.94
CA PHE A 122 -19.58 -15.41 18.69
C PHE A 122 -20.40 -16.70 18.62
N GLY A 123 -20.12 -17.67 19.50
CA GLY A 123 -20.66 -19.01 19.44
C GLY A 123 -19.93 -19.88 18.40
N ARG A 124 -19.76 -21.16 18.73
CA ARG A 124 -19.01 -22.13 17.92
C ARG A 124 -19.47 -22.19 16.46
N GLY A 125 -20.78 -22.21 16.21
CA GLY A 125 -21.31 -22.30 14.85
C GLY A 125 -20.97 -21.10 13.95
N LEU A 126 -20.83 -19.90 14.50
CA LEU A 126 -20.38 -18.74 13.74
C LEU A 126 -18.86 -18.79 13.49
N VAL A 127 -18.08 -19.26 14.47
CA VAL A 127 -16.63 -19.46 14.32
C VAL A 127 -16.34 -20.51 13.24
N ASP A 128 -17.09 -21.63 13.21
CA ASP A 128 -17.00 -22.64 12.14
C ASP A 128 -17.33 -22.04 10.76
N ALA A 129 -18.33 -21.14 10.69
CA ALA A 129 -18.66 -20.45 9.45
C ALA A 129 -17.56 -19.47 9.02
N MET A 130 -16.96 -18.75 9.97
CA MET A 130 -15.82 -17.86 9.74
C MET A 130 -14.60 -18.61 9.21
N GLU A 131 -14.32 -19.79 9.75
CA GLU A 131 -13.27 -20.69 9.26
C GLU A 131 -13.52 -21.10 7.81
N ARG A 132 -14.73 -21.59 7.49
CA ARG A 132 -15.13 -21.99 6.12
C ARG A 132 -15.08 -20.83 5.12
N LEU A 133 -15.38 -19.62 5.58
CA LEU A 133 -15.28 -18.39 4.79
C LEU A 133 -13.85 -17.81 4.73
N GLN A 134 -12.88 -18.48 5.35
CA GLN A 134 -11.47 -18.09 5.38
C GLN A 134 -11.21 -16.76 6.10
N VAL A 135 -12.06 -16.39 7.07
CA VAL A 135 -11.98 -15.11 7.79
C VAL A 135 -10.74 -15.01 8.69
N PHE A 136 -10.27 -16.15 9.22
CA PHE A 136 -9.03 -16.21 10.00
C PHE A 136 -7.76 -16.17 9.14
N HIS A 137 -7.89 -16.12 7.80
CA HIS A 137 -6.75 -15.99 6.90
C HIS A 137 -7.15 -15.23 5.63
N ILE A 138 -7.79 -14.06 5.81
CA ILE A 138 -8.35 -13.24 4.73
C ILE A 138 -7.29 -12.90 3.69
N PHE A 139 -6.09 -12.50 4.12
CA PHE A 139 -5.04 -12.01 3.21
C PHE A 139 -4.45 -13.08 2.29
N SER A 140 -4.60 -14.36 2.64
CA SER A 140 -4.23 -15.52 1.82
C SER A 140 -5.44 -16.30 1.29
N SER A 141 -6.66 -15.83 1.57
CA SER A 141 -7.90 -16.46 1.11
C SER A 141 -8.04 -16.39 -0.41
N THR A 142 -8.64 -17.42 -1.01
CA THR A 142 -8.76 -17.52 -2.47
C THR A 142 -9.57 -16.36 -3.05
N TRP A 143 -10.65 -15.98 -2.39
CA TRP A 143 -11.53 -14.90 -2.85
C TRP A 143 -10.87 -13.52 -2.74
N PHE A 144 -10.07 -13.26 -1.70
CA PHE A 144 -9.37 -11.99 -1.55
C PHE A 144 -8.26 -11.86 -2.58
N THR A 145 -7.49 -12.93 -2.82
CA THR A 145 -6.46 -12.97 -3.86
C THR A 145 -7.04 -12.77 -5.26
N ILE A 146 -8.16 -13.44 -5.60
CA ILE A 146 -8.85 -13.22 -6.87
C ILE A 146 -9.30 -11.76 -6.98
N GLY A 147 -9.88 -11.20 -5.92
CA GLY A 147 -10.29 -9.79 -5.88
C GLY A 147 -9.12 -8.84 -6.15
N LEU A 148 -7.96 -9.09 -5.53
CA LEU A 148 -6.74 -8.32 -5.74
C LEU A 148 -6.25 -8.39 -7.20
N VAL A 149 -6.25 -9.58 -7.80
CA VAL A 149 -5.87 -9.76 -9.22
C VAL A 149 -6.84 -9.03 -10.15
N VAL A 150 -8.15 -9.16 -9.92
CA VAL A 150 -9.18 -8.44 -10.68
C VAL A 150 -9.01 -6.92 -10.54
N LEU A 151 -8.65 -6.44 -9.35
CA LEU A 151 -8.35 -5.04 -9.10
C LEU A 151 -7.14 -4.55 -9.88
N VAL A 152 -6.03 -5.31 -9.88
CA VAL A 152 -4.83 -4.99 -10.68
C VAL A 152 -5.21 -4.86 -12.15
N VAL A 153 -5.91 -5.86 -12.70
CA VAL A 153 -6.33 -5.86 -14.10
C VAL A 153 -7.22 -4.67 -14.40
N SER A 154 -8.18 -4.36 -13.52
CA SER A 154 -9.08 -3.20 -13.66
C SER A 154 -8.30 -1.88 -13.70
N ILE A 155 -7.34 -1.69 -12.79
CA ILE A 155 -6.50 -0.48 -12.74
C ILE A 155 -5.68 -0.35 -14.03
N VAL A 156 -5.06 -1.43 -14.49
CA VAL A 156 -4.25 -1.44 -15.72
C VAL A 156 -5.10 -1.10 -16.94
N VAL A 157 -6.23 -1.79 -17.15
CA VAL A 157 -7.12 -1.59 -18.31
C VAL A 157 -7.69 -0.16 -18.31
N CYS A 158 -8.24 0.29 -17.17
CA CYS A 158 -8.74 1.66 -17.02
C CYS A 158 -7.64 2.70 -17.29
N THR A 159 -6.41 2.45 -16.86
CA THR A 159 -5.28 3.35 -17.08
C THR A 159 -4.91 3.42 -18.55
N LEU A 160 -4.79 2.28 -19.23
CA LEU A 160 -4.44 2.19 -20.65
C LEU A 160 -5.48 2.88 -21.53
N GLU A 161 -6.77 2.65 -21.29
CA GLU A 161 -7.85 3.27 -22.06
C GLU A 161 -7.91 4.80 -21.85
N ARG A 162 -7.69 5.25 -20.62
CA ARG A 162 -7.81 6.68 -20.26
C ARG A 162 -6.58 7.50 -20.69
N THR A 163 -5.42 6.87 -20.80
CA THR A 163 -4.14 7.54 -21.10
C THR A 163 -4.17 8.36 -22.40
N PRO A 164 -4.62 7.82 -23.56
CA PRO A 164 -4.69 8.59 -24.81
C PRO A 164 -5.58 9.82 -24.71
N LYS A 165 -6.72 9.71 -24.01
CA LYS A 165 -7.65 10.82 -23.83
C LYS A 165 -7.03 11.92 -22.95
N LEU A 166 -6.36 11.55 -21.87
CA LEU A 166 -5.64 12.50 -21.02
C LEU A 166 -4.49 13.17 -21.78
N TRP A 167 -3.76 12.40 -22.58
CA TRP A 167 -2.71 12.93 -23.44
C TRP A 167 -3.26 13.98 -24.40
N ARG A 168 -4.31 13.66 -25.18
CA ARG A 168 -4.95 14.61 -26.10
C ARG A 168 -5.44 15.88 -25.39
N GLN A 169 -6.10 15.76 -24.24
CA GLN A 169 -6.57 16.91 -23.45
C GLN A 169 -5.44 17.81 -22.90
N SER A 170 -4.23 17.27 -22.76
CA SER A 170 -3.04 18.03 -22.36
C SER A 170 -2.23 18.51 -23.57
N ALA A 171 -2.26 17.78 -24.69
CA ALA A 171 -1.54 18.03 -25.93
C ALA A 171 -2.22 19.09 -26.82
N GLU A 172 -3.53 18.98 -27.00
CA GLU A 172 -4.34 19.84 -27.85
C GLU A 172 -4.64 21.16 -27.15
N ILE A 173 -4.29 22.26 -27.83
CA ILE A 173 -4.46 23.62 -27.32
C ILE A 173 -5.29 24.41 -28.33
N ARG A 174 -6.47 24.84 -27.91
CA ARG A 174 -7.31 25.75 -28.67
C ARG A 174 -7.08 27.19 -28.18
N VAL A 175 -6.37 27.96 -28.99
CA VAL A 175 -6.00 29.36 -28.71
C VAL A 175 -7.21 30.28 -28.91
N ALA A 176 -7.86 30.21 -30.08
CA ALA A 176 -9.06 30.98 -30.38
C ALA A 176 -10.32 30.27 -29.85
N GLN A 177 -11.09 30.98 -29.02
CA GLN A 177 -12.36 30.51 -28.45
C GLN A 177 -13.54 31.35 -28.98
N PRO A 178 -14.77 30.81 -29.02
CA PRO A 178 -15.95 31.57 -29.44
C PRO A 178 -16.23 32.77 -28.52
N ASP A 179 -16.90 33.80 -29.02
CA ASP A 179 -17.14 35.04 -28.26
C ASP A 179 -17.87 34.84 -26.93
N ALA A 180 -18.84 33.92 -26.90
CA ALA A 180 -19.56 33.55 -25.67
C ALA A 180 -18.63 33.01 -24.56
N PHE A 181 -17.44 32.50 -24.92
CA PHE A 181 -16.44 32.07 -23.94
C PHE A 181 -15.91 33.24 -23.10
N TYR A 182 -15.94 34.47 -23.63
CA TYR A 182 -15.38 35.67 -23.03
C TYR A 182 -16.40 36.56 -22.31
N ASP A 183 -17.66 36.12 -22.16
CA ASP A 183 -18.72 36.90 -21.51
C ASP A 183 -18.33 37.33 -20.08
N PRO A 184 -18.14 38.65 -19.81
CA PRO A 184 -17.64 39.16 -18.54
C PRO A 184 -18.64 39.01 -17.38
N THR A 185 -19.90 38.64 -17.65
CA THR A 185 -20.89 38.36 -16.59
C THR A 185 -20.65 37.02 -15.89
N LEU A 186 -19.83 36.15 -16.48
CA LEU A 186 -19.47 34.86 -15.93
C LEU A 186 -18.20 34.96 -15.06
N PRO A 187 -18.01 34.06 -14.06
CA PRO A 187 -16.84 34.08 -13.19
C PRO A 187 -15.51 33.94 -13.94
N ASP A 188 -14.43 34.44 -13.30
CA ASP A 188 -13.04 34.37 -13.76
C ASP A 188 -12.78 35.07 -15.11
N ARG A 189 -13.50 36.16 -15.37
CA ARG A 189 -13.43 36.90 -16.62
C ARG A 189 -13.39 38.41 -16.37
N ALA A 190 -12.71 39.12 -17.26
CA ALA A 190 -12.64 40.57 -17.23
C ALA A 190 -12.58 41.13 -18.65
N ALA A 191 -13.02 42.39 -18.79
CA ALA A 191 -12.88 43.16 -20.02
C ALA A 191 -12.20 44.49 -19.72
N MET A 192 -11.30 44.92 -20.61
CA MET A 192 -10.52 46.15 -20.50
C MET A 192 -10.39 46.79 -21.88
N THR A 193 -10.29 48.11 -21.95
CA THR A 193 -10.02 48.84 -23.21
C THR A 193 -8.66 49.51 -23.16
N GLY A 194 -8.10 49.78 -24.34
CA GLY A 194 -6.82 50.47 -24.51
C GLY A 194 -5.61 49.63 -24.09
N VAL A 195 -5.67 48.30 -24.23
CA VAL A 195 -4.56 47.41 -23.91
C VAL A 195 -3.94 46.89 -25.20
N ALA A 196 -2.63 47.03 -25.36
CA ALA A 196 -1.93 46.48 -26.51
C ALA A 196 -1.68 44.96 -26.34
N ALA A 197 -1.72 44.20 -27.44
CA ALA A 197 -1.42 42.76 -27.41
C ALA A 197 -0.02 42.47 -26.83
N ALA A 198 0.94 43.37 -27.04
CA ALA A 198 2.28 43.27 -26.49
C ALA A 198 2.33 43.33 -24.96
N ASP A 199 1.50 44.16 -24.34
CA ASP A 199 1.41 44.26 -22.88
C ASP A 199 0.79 43.00 -22.29
N VAL A 200 -0.22 42.44 -22.95
CA VAL A 200 -0.84 41.16 -22.55
C VAL A 200 0.18 40.03 -22.61
N ARG A 201 0.95 39.94 -23.69
CA ARG A 201 2.04 38.97 -23.83
C ARG A 201 3.09 39.14 -22.73
N ALA A 202 3.51 40.37 -22.45
CA ALA A 202 4.51 40.67 -21.44
C ALA A 202 4.03 40.32 -20.02
N ALA A 203 2.79 40.67 -19.68
CA ALA A 203 2.18 40.33 -18.40
C ALA A 203 2.08 38.81 -18.19
N LEU A 204 1.61 38.07 -19.22
CA LEU A 204 1.54 36.61 -19.16
C LEU A 204 2.92 35.95 -18.99
N ARG A 205 3.94 36.42 -19.74
CA ARG A 205 5.32 35.94 -19.59
C ARG A 205 5.91 36.28 -18.23
N GLY A 206 5.66 37.48 -17.71
CA GLY A 206 6.07 37.90 -16.36
C GLY A 206 5.47 37.01 -15.27
N ALA A 207 4.22 36.57 -15.46
CA ALA A 207 3.56 35.58 -14.62
C ALA A 207 3.95 34.12 -14.92
N ARG A 208 5.02 33.90 -15.71
CA ARG A 208 5.61 32.60 -16.09
C ARG A 208 4.69 31.69 -16.92
N PHE A 209 3.72 32.24 -17.63
CA PHE A 209 2.91 31.46 -18.57
C PHE A 209 3.69 31.21 -19.87
N ARG A 210 3.54 30.01 -20.43
CA ARG A 210 3.92 29.75 -21.83
C ARG A 210 2.84 30.35 -22.72
N VAL A 211 3.21 31.33 -23.55
CA VAL A 211 2.26 32.09 -24.37
C VAL A 211 2.25 31.57 -25.80
N ARG A 212 1.05 31.43 -26.36
CA ARG A 212 0.76 31.12 -27.76
C ARG A 212 -0.19 32.16 -28.32
N GLU A 213 -0.08 32.45 -29.60
CA GLU A 213 -0.84 33.51 -30.26
C GLU A 213 -1.50 32.95 -31.53
N ALA A 214 -2.65 33.50 -31.87
CA ALA A 214 -3.34 33.24 -33.12
C ALA A 214 -4.08 34.52 -33.54
N GLU A 215 -4.22 34.73 -34.84
CA GLU A 215 -5.02 35.82 -35.39
C GLU A 215 -6.09 35.22 -36.30
N VAL A 216 -7.34 35.61 -36.09
CA VAL A 216 -8.49 35.13 -36.86
C VAL A 216 -9.38 36.34 -37.13
N ASP A 217 -9.67 36.61 -38.41
CA ASP A 217 -10.53 37.72 -38.84
C ASP A 217 -10.16 39.09 -38.24
N GLY A 218 -8.86 39.38 -38.14
CA GLY A 218 -8.33 40.62 -37.56
C GLY A 218 -8.43 40.73 -36.04
N VAL A 219 -8.81 39.64 -35.36
CA VAL A 219 -8.85 39.53 -33.90
C VAL A 219 -7.64 38.75 -33.40
N HIS A 220 -6.89 39.35 -32.48
CA HIS A 220 -5.74 38.71 -31.85
C HIS A 220 -6.14 37.90 -30.62
N TYR A 221 -5.79 36.62 -30.62
CA TYR A 221 -5.98 35.71 -29.50
C TYR A 221 -4.65 35.37 -28.86
N LEU A 222 -4.57 35.47 -27.53
CA LEU A 222 -3.44 34.98 -26.76
C LEU A 222 -3.89 33.89 -25.80
N TYR A 223 -3.10 32.83 -25.67
CA TYR A 223 -3.29 31.76 -24.71
C TYR A 223 -2.03 31.59 -23.87
N GLY A 224 -2.19 31.63 -22.56
CA GLY A 224 -1.13 31.36 -21.60
C GLY A 224 -1.40 30.07 -20.82
N ASP A 225 -0.43 29.16 -20.69
CA ASP A 225 -0.56 28.03 -19.76
C ASP A 225 0.65 27.74 -18.88
N ARG A 226 0.37 27.15 -17.71
CA ARG A 226 1.35 26.58 -16.76
C ARG A 226 0.95 25.16 -16.39
N HIS A 227 1.95 24.29 -16.27
CA HIS A 227 1.81 22.88 -15.88
C HIS A 227 0.76 22.10 -16.68
N ARG A 228 0.80 22.22 -18.01
CA ARG A 228 -0.17 21.59 -18.92
C ARG A 228 -0.31 20.07 -18.76
N TRP A 229 0.77 19.41 -18.34
CA TRP A 229 0.89 17.96 -18.23
C TRP A 229 0.55 17.42 -16.84
N THR A 230 0.18 18.27 -15.86
CA THR A 230 -0.17 17.83 -14.49
C THR A 230 -1.24 16.76 -14.45
N LYS A 231 -2.18 16.76 -15.41
CA LYS A 231 -3.19 15.70 -15.50
C LYS A 231 -2.62 14.31 -15.71
N LEU A 232 -1.41 14.19 -16.29
CA LEU A 232 -0.71 12.92 -16.46
C LEU A 232 -0.06 12.43 -15.15
N ALA A 233 0.02 13.26 -14.10
CA ALA A 233 0.56 12.84 -12.80
C ALA A 233 -0.24 11.70 -12.16
N THR A 234 -1.53 11.57 -12.51
CA THR A 234 -2.36 10.41 -12.14
C THR A 234 -1.81 9.08 -12.65
N LEU A 235 -1.03 9.09 -13.75
CA LEU A 235 -0.39 7.89 -14.28
C LEU A 235 0.77 7.45 -13.39
N LEU A 236 1.46 8.40 -12.75
CA LEU A 236 2.50 8.09 -11.76
C LEU A 236 1.87 7.43 -10.52
N THR A 237 0.73 7.94 -10.04
CA THR A 237 0.05 7.32 -8.90
C THR A 237 -0.46 5.92 -9.23
N HIS A 238 -1.02 5.70 -10.42
CA HIS A 238 -1.46 4.37 -10.84
C HIS A 238 -0.28 3.41 -11.05
N LEU A 239 0.82 3.89 -11.65
CA LEU A 239 2.04 3.11 -11.78
C LEU A 239 2.58 2.71 -10.42
N GLY A 240 2.60 3.63 -9.45
CA GLY A 240 3.01 3.33 -8.08
C GLY A 240 2.14 2.23 -7.45
N LEU A 241 0.82 2.31 -7.60
CA LEU A 241 -0.09 1.25 -7.12
C LEU A 241 0.16 -0.10 -7.81
N ILE A 242 0.36 -0.11 -9.13
CA ILE A 242 0.67 -1.32 -9.89
C ILE A 242 2.00 -1.92 -9.42
N LEU A 243 3.05 -1.10 -9.29
CA LEU A 243 4.36 -1.54 -8.81
C LEU A 243 4.29 -2.10 -7.39
N PHE A 244 3.48 -1.50 -6.51
CA PHE A 244 3.27 -2.03 -5.16
C PHE A 244 2.67 -3.45 -5.19
N LEU A 245 1.69 -3.68 -6.06
CA LEU A 245 1.06 -5.00 -6.22
C LEU A 245 2.02 -6.01 -6.86
N VAL A 246 2.80 -5.58 -7.86
CA VAL A 246 3.85 -6.40 -8.47
C VAL A 246 4.92 -6.77 -7.44
N ALA A 247 5.32 -5.85 -6.56
CA ALA A 247 6.28 -6.11 -5.51
C ALA A 247 5.81 -7.24 -4.60
N ALA A 248 4.53 -7.21 -4.17
CA ALA A 248 3.95 -8.27 -3.35
C ALA A 248 3.99 -9.65 -4.04
N VAL A 249 3.68 -9.71 -5.34
CA VAL A 249 3.77 -10.95 -6.13
C VAL A 249 5.22 -11.44 -6.23
N VAL A 250 6.17 -10.53 -6.43
CA VAL A 250 7.61 -10.86 -6.49
C VAL A 250 8.11 -11.38 -5.14
N THR A 251 7.78 -10.72 -4.04
CA THR A 251 8.13 -11.17 -2.68
C THR A 251 7.47 -12.52 -2.36
N TRP A 252 6.20 -12.71 -2.71
CA TRP A 252 5.52 -13.99 -2.49
C TRP A 252 6.15 -15.13 -3.28
N ARG A 253 6.53 -14.89 -4.55
CA ARG A 253 7.04 -15.95 -5.42
C ARG A 253 8.53 -16.26 -5.22
N PHE A 254 9.33 -15.26 -4.86
CA PHE A 254 10.80 -15.37 -4.84
C PHE A 254 11.43 -14.97 -3.50
N GLY A 255 10.62 -14.50 -2.55
CA GLY A 255 11.06 -14.23 -1.19
C GLY A 255 11.12 -15.50 -0.35
N ASP A 256 11.79 -15.39 0.79
CA ASP A 256 11.95 -16.45 1.78
C ASP A 256 12.01 -15.79 3.16
N GLU A 257 11.40 -16.44 4.16
CA GLU A 257 11.39 -15.96 5.53
C GLU A 257 11.42 -17.16 6.48
N GLN A 258 12.43 -17.20 7.34
CA GLN A 258 12.64 -18.28 8.29
C GLN A 258 12.92 -17.72 9.67
N GLY A 259 12.22 -18.26 10.68
CA GLY A 259 12.54 -18.03 12.08
C GLY A 259 13.54 -19.06 12.57
N LEU A 260 14.70 -18.60 13.01
CA LEU A 260 15.82 -19.43 13.45
C LEU A 260 16.00 -19.25 14.96
N VAL A 261 15.76 -20.32 15.70
CA VAL A 261 15.99 -20.39 17.16
C VAL A 261 17.38 -20.97 17.36
N ILE A 262 18.36 -20.12 17.68
CA ILE A 262 19.77 -20.51 17.73
C ILE A 262 20.28 -20.34 19.15
N ALA A 263 20.57 -21.44 19.83
CA ALA A 263 21.23 -21.40 21.14
C ALA A 263 22.63 -20.80 21.03
N GLU A 264 23.14 -20.23 22.12
CA GLU A 264 24.51 -19.76 22.19
C GLU A 264 25.50 -20.89 21.84
N GLY A 265 26.39 -20.65 20.88
CA GLY A 265 27.37 -21.62 20.40
C GLY A 265 26.90 -22.48 19.22
N ASP A 266 25.59 -22.57 18.98
CA ASP A 266 24.98 -23.40 17.95
C ASP A 266 24.95 -22.72 16.57
N SER A 267 24.73 -23.55 15.56
CA SER A 267 24.54 -23.11 14.17
C SER A 267 23.36 -23.79 13.51
N LEU A 268 22.61 -23.04 12.69
CA LEU A 268 21.50 -23.55 11.91
C LEU A 268 21.62 -23.16 10.44
N THR A 269 21.11 -24.03 9.57
CA THR A 269 20.96 -23.74 8.15
C THR A 269 19.78 -22.78 7.95
N VAL A 270 19.95 -21.77 7.10
CA VAL A 270 18.87 -20.82 6.76
C VAL A 270 17.89 -21.46 5.79
N GLN A 271 18.39 -22.15 4.77
CA GLN A 271 17.57 -22.88 3.78
C GLN A 271 17.62 -24.40 4.04
N PRO A 272 16.77 -25.21 3.38
CA PRO A 272 16.88 -26.68 3.44
C PRO A 272 18.25 -27.19 2.96
N ILE A 273 18.77 -28.22 3.62
CA ILE A 273 20.01 -28.90 3.23
C ILE A 273 19.90 -29.38 1.77
N GLY A 274 20.94 -29.12 0.98
CA GLY A 274 20.97 -29.41 -0.46
C GLY A 274 20.66 -28.22 -1.36
N THR A 275 20.23 -27.09 -0.80
CA THR A 275 20.09 -25.82 -1.54
C THR A 275 21.46 -25.33 -2.02
N PRO A 276 21.66 -24.96 -3.30
CA PRO A 276 22.88 -24.31 -3.76
C PRO A 276 23.16 -23.04 -2.96
N ASP A 277 24.44 -22.77 -2.63
CA ASP A 277 24.86 -21.59 -1.88
C ASP A 277 24.19 -21.44 -0.49
N LEU A 278 23.89 -22.59 0.14
CA LEU A 278 23.29 -22.72 1.47
C LEU A 278 24.02 -21.82 2.49
N LEU A 279 23.22 -21.02 3.19
CA LEU A 279 23.69 -20.22 4.31
C LEU A 279 23.56 -20.99 5.62
N VAL A 280 24.59 -20.88 6.45
CA VAL A 280 24.58 -21.34 7.85
C VAL A 280 24.81 -20.13 8.73
N VAL A 281 23.97 -19.96 9.73
CA VAL A 281 24.13 -18.92 10.76
C VAL A 281 24.66 -19.55 12.03
N LYS A 282 25.55 -18.85 12.73
CA LYS A 282 26.06 -19.24 14.05
C LYS A 282 25.84 -18.10 15.05
N ASN A 283 25.26 -18.45 16.19
CA ASN A 283 25.18 -17.57 17.35
C ASN A 283 26.45 -17.76 18.18
N TYR A 284 27.32 -16.75 18.24
CA TYR A 284 28.50 -16.80 19.11
C TYR A 284 28.19 -16.36 20.53
N ASP A 285 27.29 -15.41 20.70
CA ASP A 285 26.96 -14.80 21.97
C ASP A 285 25.62 -14.06 21.90
N PHE A 286 24.88 -14.07 23.00
CA PHE A 286 23.64 -13.33 23.15
C PHE A 286 23.59 -12.61 24.50
N GLU A 287 23.24 -11.33 24.48
CA GLU A 287 23.05 -10.55 25.69
C GLU A 287 21.68 -9.85 25.71
N ALA A 288 21.03 -9.90 26.86
CA ALA A 288 19.82 -9.14 27.19
C ALA A 288 20.00 -8.36 28.51
N PRO A 289 20.77 -7.26 28.50
CA PRO A 289 21.05 -6.48 29.71
C PRO A 289 19.76 -6.02 30.42
N GLY A 290 19.75 -6.07 31.75
CA GLY A 290 18.59 -5.64 32.56
C GLY A 290 17.50 -6.72 32.73
N PHE A 291 17.45 -7.73 31.87
CA PHE A 291 16.38 -8.74 31.89
C PHE A 291 16.36 -9.55 33.18
N VAL A 292 17.52 -9.99 33.66
CA VAL A 292 17.64 -10.81 34.87
C VAL A 292 17.16 -10.04 36.11
N GLN A 293 17.37 -8.72 36.16
CA GLN A 293 17.04 -7.89 37.32
C GLN A 293 15.59 -7.38 37.31
N THR A 294 15.07 -6.98 36.15
CA THR A 294 13.77 -6.28 36.06
C THR A 294 12.68 -7.09 35.34
N GLY A 295 13.04 -8.21 34.72
CA GLY A 295 12.17 -8.95 33.81
C GLY A 295 11.96 -8.25 32.45
N GLN A 296 12.65 -7.13 32.20
CA GLN A 296 12.62 -6.38 30.95
C GLN A 296 14.05 -6.08 30.49
N ALA A 297 14.39 -6.53 29.28
CA ALA A 297 15.68 -6.21 28.70
C ALA A 297 15.71 -4.76 28.19
N THR A 298 16.85 -4.09 28.35
CA THR A 298 17.08 -2.74 27.82
C THR A 298 17.65 -2.74 26.41
N ASP A 299 18.32 -3.82 26.02
CA ASP A 299 18.87 -4.06 24.68
C ASP A 299 18.85 -5.57 24.37
N PHE A 300 18.97 -5.91 23.10
CA PHE A 300 19.11 -7.29 22.60
C PHE A 300 20.25 -7.32 21.60
N THR A 301 21.35 -7.96 21.97
CA THR A 301 22.51 -8.09 21.08
C THR A 301 22.81 -9.55 20.84
N THR A 302 22.99 -9.90 19.57
CA THR A 302 23.48 -11.23 19.14
C THR A 302 24.75 -11.05 18.34
N ASP A 303 25.85 -11.70 18.71
CA ASP A 303 27.03 -11.86 17.85
C ASP A 303 26.76 -12.95 16.80
N LEU A 304 26.29 -12.52 15.63
CA LEU A 304 25.84 -13.41 14.57
C LEU A 304 26.88 -13.49 13.46
N ALA A 305 27.29 -14.71 13.11
CA ALA A 305 28.08 -14.99 11.92
C ALA A 305 27.28 -15.76 10.87
N VAL A 306 27.55 -15.45 9.61
CA VAL A 306 26.94 -16.10 8.45
C VAL A 306 28.04 -16.76 7.64
N PHE A 307 27.83 -18.03 7.31
CA PHE A 307 28.72 -18.87 6.54
C PHE A 307 28.04 -19.30 5.25
N GLN A 308 28.83 -19.44 4.20
CA GLN A 308 28.42 -20.00 2.93
C GLN A 308 29.56 -20.87 2.40
N ASN A 309 29.26 -22.09 1.95
CA ASN A 309 30.27 -23.03 1.46
C ASN A 309 31.45 -23.25 2.45
N GLY A 310 31.16 -23.25 3.76
CA GLY A 310 32.13 -23.41 4.84
C GLY A 310 32.97 -22.17 5.17
N GLN A 311 32.81 -21.07 4.45
CA GLN A 311 33.53 -19.81 4.70
C GLN A 311 32.64 -18.79 5.40
N GLN A 312 33.17 -18.09 6.40
CA GLN A 312 32.48 -16.97 7.04
C GLN A 312 32.43 -15.78 6.08
N ILE A 313 31.25 -15.44 5.59
CA ILE A 313 31.05 -14.33 4.64
C ILE A 313 30.69 -13.01 5.34
N ALA A 314 30.16 -13.07 6.57
CA ALA A 314 29.91 -11.91 7.40
C ALA A 314 29.84 -12.29 8.89
N ARG A 315 30.16 -11.34 9.77
CA ARG A 315 29.90 -11.41 11.22
C ARG A 315 29.62 -10.02 11.74
N LYS A 316 28.61 -9.87 12.59
CA LYS A 316 28.20 -8.60 13.17
C LYS A 316 27.42 -8.85 14.46
N THR A 317 27.66 -8.03 15.48
CA THR A 317 26.75 -7.91 16.62
C THR A 317 25.50 -7.15 16.17
N ILE A 318 24.39 -7.87 15.97
CA ILE A 318 23.12 -7.31 15.49
C ILE A 318 22.22 -6.88 16.65
N ARG A 319 21.30 -5.96 16.34
CA ARG A 319 20.25 -5.46 17.25
C ARG A 319 18.91 -5.38 16.52
N VAL A 320 17.82 -5.13 17.25
CA VAL A 320 16.43 -5.05 16.68
C VAL A 320 16.34 -4.12 15.47
N ASN A 321 17.00 -2.96 15.51
CA ASN A 321 17.01 -1.97 14.42
C ASN A 321 18.34 -1.88 13.66
N ASP A 322 19.27 -2.79 13.95
CA ASP A 322 20.57 -2.84 13.28
C ASP A 322 20.87 -4.27 12.79
N PRO A 323 20.18 -4.72 11.73
CA PRO A 323 20.30 -6.09 11.23
C PRO A 323 21.61 -6.31 10.47
N LEU A 324 21.89 -7.58 10.15
CA LEU A 324 22.96 -7.97 9.24
C LEU A 324 22.37 -8.33 7.87
N ALA A 325 22.78 -7.62 6.81
CA ALA A 325 22.39 -7.92 5.44
C ALA A 325 23.57 -8.53 4.66
N VAL A 326 23.41 -9.75 4.16
CA VAL A 326 24.45 -10.49 3.41
C VAL A 326 23.82 -11.55 2.52
N ALA A 327 24.40 -11.80 1.34
CA ALA A 327 23.96 -12.84 0.39
C ALA A 327 22.46 -12.79 0.02
N GLY A 328 21.88 -11.59 -0.03
CA GLY A 328 20.46 -11.38 -0.35
C GLY A 328 19.49 -11.64 0.81
N TYR A 329 19.99 -11.99 1.99
CA TYR A 329 19.22 -12.10 3.23
C TYR A 329 19.49 -10.92 4.15
N THR A 330 18.48 -10.57 4.95
CA THR A 330 18.60 -9.68 6.10
C THR A 330 18.21 -10.45 7.35
N PHE A 331 19.11 -10.50 8.33
CA PHE A 331 18.94 -11.20 9.59
C PHE A 331 18.53 -10.20 10.67
N HIS A 332 17.28 -10.31 11.13
CA HIS A 332 16.68 -9.42 12.13
C HIS A 332 16.61 -10.09 13.49
N GLN A 333 17.01 -9.37 14.54
CA GLN A 333 16.75 -9.77 15.92
C GLN A 333 15.25 -9.65 16.21
N ASN A 334 14.62 -10.75 16.63
CA ASN A 334 13.18 -10.78 16.86
C ASN A 334 12.76 -11.24 18.26
N GLY A 335 13.56 -12.08 18.92
CA GLY A 335 13.26 -12.53 20.27
C GLY A 335 14.40 -13.34 20.88
N PHE A 336 14.17 -13.91 22.05
CA PHE A 336 15.10 -14.76 22.78
C PHE A 336 14.33 -15.54 23.85
N GLY A 337 14.97 -16.54 24.44
CA GLY A 337 14.43 -17.28 25.57
C GLY A 337 15.47 -18.25 26.13
N PRO A 338 15.13 -18.99 27.18
CA PRO A 338 16.08 -19.89 27.82
C PRO A 338 16.32 -21.15 26.98
N ALA A 339 17.58 -21.60 26.99
CA ALA A 339 18.04 -22.86 26.43
C ALA A 339 18.97 -23.56 27.45
N PRO A 340 18.44 -24.33 28.41
CA PRO A 340 19.29 -25.13 29.30
C PRO A 340 20.22 -26.08 28.51
N GLU A 341 21.50 -26.11 28.87
CA GLU A 341 22.46 -27.06 28.31
C GLU A 341 22.33 -28.40 29.03
N LEU A 342 21.78 -29.39 28.35
CA LEU A 342 21.50 -30.71 28.92
C LEU A 342 22.60 -31.71 28.60
N LEU A 343 22.88 -32.56 29.57
CA LEU A 343 23.64 -33.79 29.39
C LEU A 343 22.75 -34.96 29.82
N ILE A 344 22.29 -35.74 28.85
CA ILE A 344 21.54 -36.97 29.10
C ILE A 344 22.51 -38.12 28.86
N SER A 345 22.71 -38.99 29.85
CA SER A 345 23.63 -40.11 29.76
C SER A 345 22.94 -41.42 30.10
N ASP A 346 23.31 -42.50 29.41
CA ASP A 346 22.85 -43.84 29.77
C ASP A 346 23.40 -44.33 31.12
N ALA A 347 22.97 -45.49 31.57
CA ALA A 347 23.40 -46.11 32.83
C ALA A 347 24.93 -46.37 32.90
N ASN A 348 25.64 -46.40 31.77
CA ASN A 348 27.09 -46.56 31.71
C ASN A 348 27.82 -45.21 31.64
N GLY A 349 27.09 -44.09 31.68
CA GLY A 349 27.63 -42.74 31.59
C GLY A 349 27.91 -42.26 30.16
N LYS A 350 27.50 -43.00 29.12
CA LYS A 350 27.67 -42.59 27.72
C LYS A 350 26.60 -41.53 27.38
N PRO A 351 26.97 -40.40 26.74
CA PRO A 351 26.01 -39.37 26.37
C PRO A 351 25.03 -39.89 25.30
N LEU A 352 23.75 -39.76 25.59
CA LEU A 352 22.62 -39.89 24.68
C LEU A 352 22.28 -38.54 24.03
N TRP A 353 22.44 -37.45 24.80
CA TRP A 353 22.32 -36.07 24.34
C TRP A 353 23.34 -35.20 25.07
N ASP A 354 23.95 -34.26 24.35
CA ASP A 354 24.88 -33.28 24.89
C ASP A 354 24.72 -31.96 24.12
N GLY A 355 23.99 -31.01 24.69
CA GLY A 355 23.76 -29.73 24.04
C GLY A 355 22.57 -28.92 24.59
N PRO A 356 22.42 -27.68 24.13
CA PRO A 356 21.33 -26.79 24.54
C PRO A 356 19.97 -27.28 24.02
N VAL A 357 18.93 -27.03 24.81
CA VAL A 357 17.54 -27.34 24.44
C VAL A 357 16.68 -26.09 24.59
N PRO A 358 16.41 -25.36 23.49
CA PRO A 358 15.57 -24.17 23.52
C PRO A 358 14.16 -24.46 24.04
N LEU A 359 13.70 -23.68 25.03
CA LEU A 359 12.33 -23.72 25.53
C LEU A 359 11.51 -22.65 24.81
N THR A 360 10.90 -23.02 23.68
CA THR A 360 10.21 -22.10 22.77
C THR A 360 8.74 -21.85 23.12
N ASP A 361 8.18 -22.65 24.03
CA ASP A 361 6.78 -22.60 24.42
C ASP A 361 6.62 -22.09 25.86
N THR A 362 5.36 -21.97 26.30
CA THR A 362 5.03 -21.61 27.67
C THR A 362 3.96 -22.52 28.24
N ALA A 363 4.17 -23.02 29.46
CA ALA A 363 3.16 -23.75 30.22
C ALA A 363 3.02 -23.10 31.61
N SER A 364 1.78 -22.81 32.02
CA SER A 364 1.49 -22.13 33.29
C SER A 364 2.26 -20.82 33.51
N GLY A 365 2.61 -20.12 32.43
CA GLY A 365 3.39 -18.87 32.46
C GLY A 365 4.91 -19.05 32.58
N PHE A 366 5.42 -20.29 32.56
CA PHE A 366 6.85 -20.59 32.61
C PHE A 366 7.37 -21.11 31.25
N PRO A 367 8.64 -20.87 30.91
CA PRO A 367 9.26 -21.43 29.70
C PRO A 367 9.17 -22.96 29.68
N TYR A 368 8.71 -23.50 28.55
CA TYR A 368 8.41 -24.91 28.36
C TYR A 368 9.02 -25.44 27.07
N GLY A 369 9.39 -26.72 27.07
CA GLY A 369 9.85 -27.43 25.88
C GLY A 369 9.74 -28.93 26.06
N THR A 370 9.86 -29.66 24.96
CA THR A 370 9.88 -31.13 24.98
C THR A 370 11.11 -31.67 24.27
N LEU A 371 11.60 -32.83 24.69
CA LEU A 371 12.71 -33.53 24.05
C LEU A 371 12.44 -35.04 24.06
N SER A 372 12.49 -35.68 22.90
CA SER A 372 12.54 -37.15 22.82
C SER A 372 13.94 -37.63 23.17
N VAL A 373 14.07 -38.62 24.05
CA VAL A 373 15.38 -39.12 24.48
C VAL A 373 15.96 -40.03 23.38
N PRO A 374 17.13 -39.71 22.82
CA PRO A 374 17.68 -40.50 21.72
C PRO A 374 17.87 -41.98 22.05
N GLY A 375 17.30 -42.85 21.23
CA GLY A 375 17.39 -44.31 21.37
C GLY A 375 16.51 -44.90 22.48
N ARG A 376 15.53 -44.16 23.00
CA ARG A 376 14.56 -44.61 23.99
C ARG A 376 13.15 -44.15 23.59
N ASP A 377 12.14 -44.94 23.93
CA ASP A 377 10.73 -44.60 23.70
C ASP A 377 10.18 -43.72 24.84
N VAL A 378 10.95 -42.69 25.23
CA VAL A 378 10.63 -41.77 26.33
C VAL A 378 10.76 -40.34 25.84
N GLY A 379 9.75 -39.52 26.11
CA GLY A 379 9.80 -38.07 25.98
C GLY A 379 10.03 -37.39 27.32
N LEU A 380 10.61 -36.20 27.28
CA LEU A 380 10.78 -35.33 28.44
C LEU A 380 9.97 -34.06 28.21
N GLU A 381 9.05 -33.74 29.11
CA GLU A 381 8.52 -32.38 29.24
C GLU A 381 9.40 -31.59 30.20
N MET A 382 9.74 -30.35 29.85
CA MET A 382 10.67 -29.53 30.61
C MET A 382 10.04 -28.18 30.89
N LEU A 383 10.02 -27.80 32.17
CA LEU A 383 9.49 -26.52 32.63
C LEU A 383 10.55 -25.81 33.45
N LEU A 384 10.99 -24.63 33.00
CA LEU A 384 11.97 -23.84 33.73
C LEU A 384 11.29 -22.99 34.81
N GLN A 385 11.60 -23.28 36.08
CA GLN A 385 11.10 -22.54 37.23
C GLN A 385 12.25 -21.86 37.98
N ARG A 386 11.88 -20.97 38.90
CA ARG A 386 12.80 -20.44 39.92
C ARG A 386 12.41 -21.00 41.27
N ALA A 387 13.37 -21.60 41.97
CA ALA A 387 13.23 -21.96 43.36
C ALA A 387 13.08 -20.70 44.25
N THR A 388 12.66 -20.89 45.50
CA THR A 388 12.43 -19.80 46.47
C THR A 388 13.69 -18.99 46.79
N ASN A 389 14.87 -19.58 46.61
CA ASN A 389 16.17 -18.92 46.74
C ASN A 389 16.63 -18.18 45.47
N GLY A 390 15.79 -18.17 44.42
CA GLY A 390 16.09 -17.52 43.13
C GLY A 390 16.87 -18.38 42.14
N THR A 391 17.29 -19.60 42.51
CA THR A 391 18.02 -20.50 41.61
C THR A 391 17.09 -21.06 40.53
N GLY A 392 17.55 -21.06 39.27
CA GLY A 392 16.85 -21.73 38.18
C GLY A 392 16.82 -23.24 38.41
N VAL A 393 15.65 -23.86 38.25
CA VAL A 393 15.47 -25.30 38.39
C VAL A 393 14.64 -25.78 37.20
N LEU A 394 15.12 -26.82 36.53
CA LEU A 394 14.40 -27.47 35.44
C LEU A 394 13.57 -28.61 36.01
N LEU A 395 12.25 -28.44 36.00
CA LEU A 395 11.32 -29.53 36.29
C LEU A 395 11.20 -30.38 35.02
N VAL A 396 11.62 -31.64 35.11
CA VAL A 396 11.56 -32.61 34.00
C VAL A 396 10.52 -33.66 34.33
N VAL A 397 9.54 -33.83 33.46
CA VAL A 397 8.49 -34.84 33.58
C VAL A 397 8.65 -35.83 32.42
N PRO A 398 9.25 -37.00 32.65
CA PRO A 398 9.34 -38.02 31.61
C PRO A 398 7.95 -38.59 31.32
N TYR A 399 7.70 -38.97 30.06
CA TYR A 399 6.48 -39.63 29.65
C TYR A 399 6.75 -40.68 28.58
N VAL A 400 5.85 -41.66 28.49
CA VAL A 400 5.85 -42.68 27.42
C VAL A 400 4.55 -42.58 26.64
N VAL A 401 4.62 -42.75 25.32
CA VAL A 401 3.43 -42.79 24.46
C VAL A 401 2.90 -44.23 24.46
N THR A 402 1.73 -44.45 25.05
CA THR A 402 1.14 -45.80 25.18
C THR A 402 0.03 -46.10 24.20
N GLY A 403 -0.34 -45.13 23.37
CA GLY A 403 -1.28 -45.29 22.27
C GLY A 403 -1.68 -43.96 21.65
N GLN A 404 -2.85 -43.96 21.04
CA GLN A 404 -3.53 -42.76 20.54
C GLN A 404 -4.95 -42.71 21.11
N GLU A 405 -5.41 -41.51 21.44
CA GLU A 405 -6.81 -41.25 21.77
C GLU A 405 -7.71 -41.33 20.52
N SER A 406 -9.03 -41.31 20.72
CA SER A 406 -10.01 -41.43 19.63
C SER A 406 -9.96 -40.28 18.61
N ASP A 407 -9.36 -39.15 18.99
CA ASP A 407 -9.17 -37.98 18.13
C ASP A 407 -7.79 -37.97 17.44
N GLY A 408 -6.97 -39.02 17.63
CA GLY A 408 -5.64 -39.16 17.03
C GLY A 408 -4.51 -38.53 17.86
N THR A 409 -4.80 -37.88 18.98
CA THR A 409 -3.75 -37.34 19.86
C THR A 409 -2.99 -38.47 20.57
N PRO A 410 -1.68 -38.32 20.87
CA PRO A 410 -0.93 -39.35 21.58
C PRO A 410 -1.46 -39.52 23.01
N LYS A 411 -1.80 -40.75 23.39
CA LYS A 411 -2.06 -41.09 24.79
C LYS A 411 -0.72 -41.24 25.49
N VAL A 412 -0.47 -40.38 26.48
CA VAL A 412 0.79 -40.35 27.24
C VAL A 412 0.59 -40.81 28.68
N ASP A 413 1.49 -41.64 29.17
CA ASP A 413 1.59 -42.00 30.59
C ASP A 413 2.81 -41.29 31.18
N TYR A 414 2.55 -40.40 32.14
CA TYR A 414 3.57 -39.61 32.82
C TYR A 414 4.26 -40.41 33.93
N LEU A 415 5.58 -40.25 34.01
CA LEU A 415 6.43 -40.83 35.05
C LEU A 415 6.71 -39.79 36.15
N SER A 416 7.34 -40.25 37.24
CA SER A 416 7.70 -39.38 38.38
C SER A 416 8.60 -38.22 37.91
N PRO A 417 8.24 -36.96 38.24
CA PRO A 417 9.03 -35.81 37.85
C PRO A 417 10.33 -35.71 38.66
N ILE A 418 11.34 -35.09 38.07
CA ILE A 418 12.60 -34.72 38.74
C ILE A 418 12.84 -33.21 38.60
N ALA A 419 13.56 -32.64 39.55
CA ALA A 419 13.90 -31.21 39.55
C ALA A 419 15.41 -31.07 39.54
N VAL A 420 15.98 -30.51 38.47
CA VAL A 420 17.44 -30.49 38.23
C VAL A 420 17.93 -29.05 38.19
N ALA A 421 18.83 -28.67 39.10
CA ALA A 421 19.51 -27.38 39.06
C ALA A 421 20.78 -27.43 38.20
N ALA A 422 21.36 -26.26 37.91
CA ALA A 422 22.62 -26.18 37.19
C ALA A 422 23.76 -26.90 37.95
N GLY A 423 24.52 -27.73 37.25
CA GLY A 423 25.56 -28.60 37.79
C GLY A 423 25.05 -29.93 38.37
N GLU A 424 23.73 -30.14 38.41
CA GLU A 424 23.14 -31.38 38.93
C GLU A 424 22.76 -32.35 37.82
N ALA A 425 22.68 -33.63 38.17
CA ALA A 425 22.11 -34.68 37.34
C ALA A 425 21.32 -35.64 38.21
N GLN A 426 20.15 -36.08 37.73
CA GLN A 426 19.30 -37.03 38.42
C GLN A 426 18.85 -38.14 37.49
N VAL A 427 18.67 -39.35 38.03
CA VAL A 427 18.09 -40.48 37.30
C VAL A 427 16.60 -40.51 37.63
N PRO A 428 15.70 -40.29 36.64
CA PRO A 428 14.28 -40.45 36.87
C PRO A 428 13.94 -41.88 37.30
N GLN A 429 12.97 -42.00 38.21
CA GLN A 429 12.59 -43.30 38.76
C GLN A 429 12.12 -44.27 37.67
N GLY A 430 12.74 -45.44 37.61
CA GLY A 430 12.37 -46.50 36.65
C GLY A 430 13.00 -46.36 35.26
N LEU A 431 13.88 -45.39 35.04
CA LEU A 431 14.60 -45.20 33.77
C LEU A 431 16.09 -45.57 33.89
N ASP A 432 16.70 -45.90 32.76
CA ASP A 432 18.11 -46.34 32.63
C ASP A 432 19.06 -45.22 32.19
N PHE A 433 18.66 -43.96 32.37
CA PHE A 433 19.45 -42.79 32.00
C PHE A 433 19.33 -41.67 33.03
N SER A 434 20.34 -40.81 33.09
CA SER A 434 20.33 -39.57 33.89
C SER A 434 20.01 -38.37 33.00
N VAL A 435 19.37 -37.36 33.60
CA VAL A 435 19.16 -36.04 33.00
C VAL A 435 19.91 -35.03 33.87
N GLY A 436 20.89 -34.37 33.28
CA GLY A 436 21.67 -33.31 33.92
C GLY A 436 21.53 -31.97 33.22
N VAL A 437 21.66 -30.89 34.00
CA VAL A 437 21.72 -29.52 33.51
C VAL A 437 23.12 -29.00 33.78
N ARG A 438 23.92 -28.72 32.73
CA ARG A 438 25.26 -28.14 32.91
C ARG A 438 25.19 -26.68 33.33
N ARG A 439 24.43 -25.89 32.58
CA ARG A 439 24.19 -24.47 32.82
C ARG A 439 22.87 -24.04 32.17
N PHE A 440 22.32 -22.93 32.65
CA PHE A 440 21.24 -22.24 31.95
C PHE A 440 21.85 -21.23 30.98
N THR A 441 21.50 -21.33 29.71
CA THR A 441 21.91 -20.40 28.64
C THR A 441 20.68 -19.84 27.97
N ASP A 442 20.87 -18.98 26.98
CA ASP A 442 19.80 -18.40 26.19
C ASP A 442 19.93 -18.81 24.71
N TYR A 443 18.79 -18.83 24.02
CA TYR A 443 18.74 -18.81 22.57
C TYR A 443 18.32 -17.43 22.09
N THR A 444 18.71 -17.11 20.85
CA THR A 444 18.22 -15.95 20.12
C THR A 444 17.28 -16.39 19.00
N LEU A 445 16.21 -15.63 18.77
CA LEU A 445 15.30 -15.82 17.64
C LEU A 445 15.64 -14.79 16.57
N ILE A 446 16.20 -15.28 15.46
CA ILE A 446 16.57 -14.49 14.30
C ILE A 446 15.57 -14.74 13.17
N ILE A 447 15.03 -13.67 12.58
CA ILE A 447 14.27 -13.76 11.33
C ILE A 447 15.23 -13.53 10.17
N ALA A 448 15.53 -14.59 9.42
CA ALA A 448 16.25 -14.52 8.17
C ALA A 448 15.26 -14.25 7.04
N LYS A 449 15.35 -13.07 6.41
CA LYS A 449 14.40 -12.63 5.38
C LYS A 449 15.09 -12.28 4.07
N LYS A 450 14.59 -12.83 2.96
CA LYS A 450 14.94 -12.46 1.59
C LYS A 450 13.71 -11.84 0.93
N ASP A 451 13.81 -10.56 0.57
CA ASP A 451 12.69 -9.80 -0.01
C ASP A 451 13.08 -9.13 -1.34
N PRO A 452 12.96 -9.83 -2.48
CA PRO A 452 13.30 -9.28 -3.79
C PRO A 452 12.32 -8.18 -4.25
N GLY A 453 11.14 -8.07 -3.64
CA GLY A 453 10.16 -7.03 -3.96
C GLY A 453 10.47 -5.68 -3.30
N GLN A 454 11.34 -5.64 -2.29
CA GLN A 454 11.62 -4.44 -1.49
C GLN A 454 12.00 -3.22 -2.35
N GLY A 455 12.87 -3.38 -3.35
CA GLY A 455 13.26 -2.28 -4.25
C GLY A 455 12.10 -1.76 -5.11
N ILE A 456 11.17 -2.65 -5.48
CA ILE A 456 9.96 -2.30 -6.23
C ILE A 456 9.01 -1.51 -5.33
N VAL A 457 8.89 -1.87 -4.04
CA VAL A 457 8.10 -1.10 -3.05
C VAL A 457 8.62 0.34 -2.92
N TRP A 458 9.93 0.54 -2.82
CA TRP A 458 10.51 1.90 -2.76
C TRP A 458 10.22 2.71 -4.01
N SER A 459 10.31 2.07 -5.18
CA SER A 459 9.97 2.69 -6.46
C SER A 459 8.48 3.06 -6.50
N ALA A 460 7.60 2.15 -6.09
CA ALA A 460 6.17 2.38 -5.99
C ALA A 460 5.83 3.60 -5.12
N PHE A 461 6.45 3.69 -3.94
CA PHE A 461 6.30 4.80 -3.03
C PHE A 461 6.77 6.13 -3.64
N ALA A 462 7.93 6.14 -4.30
CA ALA A 462 8.44 7.33 -4.99
C ALA A 462 7.46 7.82 -6.08
N PHE A 463 6.90 6.92 -6.88
CA PHE A 463 5.91 7.26 -7.90
C PHE A 463 4.59 7.78 -7.31
N LEU A 464 4.10 7.18 -6.22
CA LEU A 464 2.93 7.65 -5.49
C LEU A 464 3.13 9.07 -4.96
N ILE A 465 4.25 9.32 -4.26
CA ILE A 465 4.58 10.65 -3.74
C ILE A 465 4.70 11.66 -4.88
N ALA A 466 5.48 11.34 -5.93
CA ALA A 466 5.68 12.25 -7.05
C ALA A 466 4.36 12.60 -7.74
N GLY A 467 3.50 11.61 -8.00
CA GLY A 467 2.20 11.81 -8.63
C GLY A 467 1.27 12.69 -7.79
N ILE A 468 1.22 12.45 -6.48
CA ILE A 468 0.44 13.27 -5.53
C ILE A 468 1.00 14.69 -5.46
N ALA A 469 2.32 14.83 -5.28
CA ALA A 469 2.98 16.13 -5.17
C ALA A 469 2.78 17.00 -6.42
N ILE A 470 2.94 16.43 -7.62
CA ILE A 470 2.69 17.17 -8.88
C ILE A 470 1.22 17.60 -8.95
N SER A 471 0.28 16.73 -8.56
CA SER A 471 -1.15 17.02 -8.60
C SER A 471 -1.55 18.19 -7.68
N PHE A 472 -0.94 18.29 -6.50
CA PHE A 472 -1.26 19.35 -5.52
C PHE A 472 -0.45 20.64 -5.72
N TYR A 473 0.86 20.54 -5.99
CA TYR A 473 1.74 21.71 -6.03
C TYR A 473 1.89 22.33 -7.42
N LEU A 474 1.61 21.58 -8.48
CA LEU A 474 1.74 22.05 -9.86
C LEU A 474 0.39 22.07 -10.60
N PRO A 475 -0.69 22.65 -10.04
CA PRO A 475 -1.99 22.65 -10.71
C PRO A 475 -1.93 23.41 -12.05
N ARG A 476 -2.66 22.89 -13.04
CA ARG A 476 -2.74 23.47 -14.38
C ARG A 476 -3.45 24.82 -14.31
N ARG A 477 -2.84 25.83 -14.92
CA ARG A 477 -3.39 27.19 -15.05
C ARG A 477 -3.45 27.57 -16.52
N ARG A 478 -4.53 28.22 -16.93
CA ARG A 478 -4.79 28.61 -18.31
C ARG A 478 -5.43 29.99 -18.35
N ILE A 479 -4.96 30.82 -19.26
CA ILE A 479 -5.52 32.14 -19.51
C ILE A 479 -5.75 32.25 -21.01
N TRP A 480 -6.91 32.79 -21.38
CA TRP A 480 -7.22 33.17 -22.75
C TRP A 480 -7.48 34.67 -22.79
N ALA A 481 -6.94 35.34 -23.78
CA ALA A 481 -7.20 36.75 -24.07
C ALA A 481 -7.63 36.88 -25.53
N ARG A 482 -8.59 37.78 -25.77
CA ARG A 482 -9.07 38.19 -27.10
C ARG A 482 -8.94 39.70 -27.17
N LEU A 483 -8.29 40.22 -28.20
CA LEU A 483 -8.14 41.64 -28.47
C LEU A 483 -8.62 41.95 -29.89
N ASN A 484 -9.50 42.93 -30.03
CA ASN A 484 -9.87 43.48 -31.33
C ASN A 484 -8.90 44.61 -31.75
N ALA A 485 -9.07 45.11 -32.98
CA ALA A 485 -8.24 46.16 -33.55
C ALA A 485 -8.26 47.47 -32.73
N GLU A 486 -9.34 47.75 -32.00
CA GLU A 486 -9.47 48.94 -31.14
C GLU A 486 -8.85 48.77 -29.74
N GLY A 487 -8.19 47.64 -29.46
CA GLY A 487 -7.53 47.39 -28.17
C GLY A 487 -8.49 47.06 -27.03
N ALA A 488 -9.70 46.58 -27.33
CA ALA A 488 -10.63 46.00 -26.37
C ALA A 488 -10.24 44.55 -26.07
N LEU A 489 -9.69 44.34 -24.88
CA LEU A 489 -9.30 43.08 -24.30
C LEU A 489 -10.47 42.42 -23.58
N ALA A 490 -10.74 41.15 -23.89
CA ALA A 490 -11.52 40.25 -23.04
C ALA A 490 -10.61 39.10 -22.59
N ILE A 491 -10.53 38.84 -21.29
CA ILE A 491 -9.61 37.87 -20.69
C ILE A 491 -10.34 36.90 -19.76
N VAL A 492 -9.97 35.63 -19.83
CA VAL A 492 -10.56 34.51 -19.07
C VAL A 492 -9.44 33.74 -18.39
N ALA A 493 -9.54 33.53 -17.08
CA ALA A 493 -8.65 32.65 -16.32
C ALA A 493 -9.37 31.35 -15.94
N ARG A 494 -8.67 30.21 -16.04
CA ARG A 494 -9.14 28.91 -15.52
C ARG A 494 -7.99 28.17 -14.87
N SER A 495 -8.26 27.49 -13.77
CA SER A 495 -7.35 26.49 -13.21
C SER A 495 -8.02 25.16 -12.97
N ASP A 496 -7.20 24.15 -12.71
CA ASP A 496 -7.66 22.95 -12.03
C ASP A 496 -7.91 23.25 -10.52
N ARG A 497 -8.46 22.27 -9.78
CA ARG A 497 -8.86 22.41 -8.37
C ARG A 497 -7.66 22.84 -7.49
N TYR A 498 -7.96 23.42 -6.32
CA TYR A 498 -6.97 23.79 -5.28
C TYR A 498 -6.07 25.00 -5.61
N VAL A 499 -6.49 25.87 -6.53
CA VAL A 499 -5.82 27.14 -6.85
C VAL A 499 -6.73 28.31 -6.49
N ASP A 500 -6.19 29.31 -5.80
CA ASP A 500 -6.81 30.61 -5.64
C ASP A 500 -6.63 31.43 -6.94
N VAL A 501 -7.47 31.12 -7.92
CA VAL A 501 -7.46 31.79 -9.24
C VAL A 501 -7.79 33.25 -9.11
N GLU A 502 -8.71 33.62 -8.22
CA GLU A 502 -9.18 34.99 -8.07
C GLU A 502 -8.04 35.92 -7.71
N ARG A 503 -7.19 35.53 -6.74
CA ARG A 503 -6.04 36.34 -6.33
C ARG A 503 -4.96 36.42 -7.40
N GLU A 504 -4.64 35.30 -8.05
CA GLU A 504 -3.63 35.25 -9.11
C GLU A 504 -4.07 36.08 -10.33
N PHE A 505 -5.34 35.96 -10.70
CA PHE A 505 -5.94 36.70 -11.79
C PHE A 505 -6.06 38.19 -11.48
N GLY A 506 -6.44 38.57 -10.25
CA GLY A 506 -6.45 39.96 -9.81
C GLY A 506 -5.08 40.64 -9.99
N ARG A 507 -4.00 39.99 -9.55
CA ARG A 507 -2.62 40.51 -9.75
C ARG A 507 -2.26 40.69 -11.23
N LEU A 508 -2.71 39.77 -12.09
CA LEU A 508 -2.47 39.89 -13.53
C LEU A 508 -3.23 41.09 -14.10
N LEU A 509 -4.48 41.31 -13.69
CA LEU A 509 -5.26 42.48 -14.10
C LEU A 509 -4.62 43.78 -13.61
N ASP A 510 -4.11 43.81 -12.37
CA ASP A 510 -3.40 44.96 -11.82
C ASP A 510 -2.14 45.30 -12.64
N ASP A 511 -1.34 44.28 -13.03
CA ASP A 511 -0.18 44.46 -13.91
C ASP A 511 -0.57 45.01 -15.29
N LEU A 512 -1.67 44.50 -15.86
CA LEU A 512 -2.20 45.02 -17.14
C LEU A 512 -2.68 46.47 -17.03
N VAL A 513 -3.34 46.83 -15.93
CA VAL A 513 -3.75 48.22 -15.66
C VAL A 513 -2.52 49.13 -15.52
N ALA A 514 -1.46 48.67 -14.85
CA ALA A 514 -0.23 49.43 -14.68
C ALA A 514 0.48 49.66 -16.02
N ARG A 515 0.62 48.62 -16.85
CA ARG A 515 1.24 48.72 -18.20
C ARG A 515 0.47 49.68 -19.11
N ARG A 516 -0.86 49.60 -19.10
CA ARG A 516 -1.71 50.52 -19.86
C ARG A 516 -1.45 51.98 -19.48
N ARG A 517 -1.32 52.29 -18.18
CA ARG A 517 -1.08 53.67 -17.71
C ARG A 517 0.25 54.22 -18.22
N VAL A 518 1.30 53.40 -18.25
CA VAL A 518 2.63 53.79 -18.76
C VAL A 518 2.56 54.09 -20.26
N ALA A 519 1.86 53.26 -21.04
CA ALA A 519 1.70 53.46 -22.48
C ALA A 519 0.92 54.75 -22.83
N THR A 520 0.05 55.22 -21.95
CA THR A 520 -0.75 56.44 -22.14
C THR A 520 -0.13 57.71 -21.53
N ALA A 521 1.02 57.63 -20.86
CA ALA A 521 1.65 58.79 -20.23
C ALA A 521 2.25 59.74 -21.30
N PRO A 522 2.00 61.06 -21.24
CA PRO A 522 2.58 62.01 -22.19
C PRO A 522 4.10 62.03 -22.08
N ALA A 523 4.80 62.13 -23.23
CA ALA A 523 6.26 62.18 -23.26
C ALA A 523 6.78 63.36 -22.43
N PRO A 524 7.89 63.20 -21.67
CA PRO A 524 8.49 64.31 -20.94
C PRO A 524 8.87 65.41 -21.93
N ALA A 525 8.47 66.64 -21.62
CA ALA A 525 8.80 67.80 -22.45
C ALA A 525 10.33 67.90 -22.63
N PRO A 526 10.82 68.19 -23.84
CA PRO A 526 12.25 68.32 -24.07
C PRO A 526 12.83 69.40 -23.14
N PRO A 527 14.07 69.24 -22.64
CA PRO A 527 14.67 70.22 -21.76
C PRO A 527 14.73 71.56 -22.46
N ALA A 528 14.24 72.61 -21.79
CA ALA A 528 14.34 73.98 -22.27
C ALA A 528 15.82 74.32 -22.42
N VAL A 529 16.24 74.60 -23.66
CA VAL A 529 17.58 75.12 -23.96
C VAL A 529 17.62 76.54 -23.42
N GLY A 530 18.34 76.72 -22.32
CA GLY A 530 18.67 78.01 -21.71
C GLY A 530 20.13 78.35 -21.93
#